data_AF-A0A0J6T139-F1
#
_entry.id   AF-A0A0J6T139-F1
#
_cell.length_a   1.000
_cell.length_b   1.000
_cell.length_c   1.000
_cell.angle_alpha   90.00
_cell.angle_beta   90.00
_cell.angle_gamma   90.00
#
_symmetry.space_group_name_H-M   'P 1'
#
loop_
_entity.id
_entity.type
_entity.pdbx_description
1 polymer ?
#
loop_
_entity_poly.entity_id
_entity_poly.type
_entity_poly.pdbx_seq_one_letter_code
_entity_poly.pdbx_strand_id
1 'polypeptide(L)'
;MANVITFRPRPKPVAPRDAQAAFREQIEVAAQAALDTADKLIAILNEMDGDPDLEDGADAEPSLGAPEDHASQIVWLRGSDLDLETTTPENRA
;
A
#
# COMPACT_ATOMS: atom_id res chain seq x y z
N MET A 1 12.87 22.01 -68.51
CA MET A 1 11.85 22.65 -67.64
C MET A 1 11.62 21.71 -66.45
N ALA A 2 11.76 22.19 -65.22
CA ALA A 2 11.67 21.33 -64.03
C ALA A 2 10.21 21.18 -63.59
N ASN A 3 9.79 19.94 -63.28
CA ASN A 3 8.42 19.64 -62.88
C ASN A 3 8.30 19.74 -61.35
N VAL A 4 7.56 20.73 -60.84
CA VAL A 4 7.45 21.00 -59.39
C VAL A 4 6.34 20.14 -58.79
N ILE A 5 6.73 19.15 -57.99
CA ILE A 5 5.78 18.28 -57.26
C ILE A 5 5.32 19.00 -55.99
N THR A 6 4.06 19.44 -55.97
CA THR A 6 3.43 20.04 -54.78
C THR A 6 2.82 18.95 -53.89
N PHE A 7 3.39 18.75 -52.70
CA PHE A 7 2.79 17.88 -51.70
C PHE A 7 1.54 18.55 -51.11
N ARG A 8 0.38 17.92 -51.27
CA ARG A 8 -0.85 18.34 -50.57
C ARG A 8 -0.80 17.83 -49.12
N PRO A 9 -1.00 18.68 -48.10
CA PRO A 9 -1.05 18.22 -46.72
C PRO A 9 -2.23 17.26 -46.52
N ARG A 10 -1.99 16.13 -45.84
CA ARG A 10 -3.04 15.16 -45.50
C ARG A 10 -4.01 15.81 -44.52
N PRO A 11 -5.34 15.76 -44.76
CA PRO A 11 -6.31 16.27 -43.79
C PRO A 11 -6.18 15.49 -42.48
N LYS A 12 -6.06 16.20 -41.35
CA LYS A 12 -6.04 15.61 -40.03
C LYS A 12 -7.45 15.09 -39.71
N PRO A 13 -7.64 13.79 -39.37
CA PRO A 13 -8.95 13.30 -38.98
C PRO A 13 -9.38 14.02 -37.70
N VAL A 14 -10.49 14.75 -37.78
CA VAL A 14 -11.18 15.34 -36.63
C VAL A 14 -12.18 14.30 -36.16
N ALA A 15 -11.95 13.72 -34.98
CA ALA A 15 -12.93 12.82 -34.38
C ALA A 15 -14.24 13.58 -34.11
N PRO A 16 -15.42 12.97 -34.33
CA PRO A 16 -16.69 13.55 -33.90
C PRO A 16 -16.64 13.91 -32.41
N ARG A 17 -17.24 15.04 -32.03
CA ARG A 17 -17.26 15.52 -30.64
C ARG A 17 -17.85 14.47 -29.69
N ASP A 18 -18.82 13.71 -30.17
CA ASP A 18 -19.50 12.64 -29.43
C ASP A 18 -18.58 11.44 -29.16
N ALA A 19 -17.69 11.11 -30.11
CA ALA A 19 -16.68 10.07 -29.91
C ALA A 19 -15.63 10.49 -28.87
N GLN A 20 -15.29 11.78 -28.81
CA GLN A 20 -14.42 12.32 -27.76
C GLN A 20 -15.12 12.36 -26.39
N ALA A 21 -16.42 12.63 -26.34
CA ALA A 21 -17.21 12.59 -25.11
C ALA A 21 -17.32 11.15 -24.57
N ALA A 22 -17.72 10.18 -25.40
CA ALA A 22 -17.82 8.77 -25.02
C ALA A 22 -16.48 8.19 -24.56
N PHE A 23 -15.35 8.63 -25.13
CA PHE A 23 -14.02 8.21 -24.66
C PHE A 23 -13.66 8.79 -23.28
N ARG A 24 -14.09 10.03 -22.97
CA ARG A 24 -13.91 10.61 -21.63
C ARG A 24 -14.76 9.88 -20.59
N GLU A 25 -16.02 9.62 -20.90
CA GLU A 25 -16.93 8.83 -20.06
C GLU A 25 -16.34 7.45 -19.73
N GLN A 26 -15.75 6.76 -20.73
CA GLN A 26 -15.05 5.48 -20.50
C GLN A 26 -13.84 5.62 -19.55
N ILE A 27 -13.06 6.70 -19.66
CA ILE A 27 -11.94 6.97 -18.74
C ILE A 27 -12.46 7.27 -17.32
N GLU A 28 -13.52 8.06 -17.19
CA GLU A 28 -14.12 8.43 -15.91
C GLU A 28 -14.68 7.20 -15.18
N VAL A 29 -15.40 6.32 -15.89
CA VAL A 29 -15.89 5.04 -15.35
C VAL A 29 -14.73 4.10 -14.96
N ALA A 30 -13.69 4.00 -15.79
CA ALA A 30 -12.52 3.17 -15.49
C ALA A 30 -11.73 3.71 -14.28
N ALA A 31 -11.62 5.04 -14.14
CA ALA A 31 -10.96 5.68 -13.00
C ALA A 31 -11.75 5.45 -11.70
N GLN A 32 -13.08 5.56 -11.72
CA GLN A 32 -13.90 5.26 -10.54
C GLN A 32 -13.75 3.79 -10.13
N ALA A 33 -13.84 2.85 -11.08
CA ALA A 33 -13.66 1.43 -10.78
C ALA A 33 -12.26 1.09 -10.23
N ALA A 34 -11.22 1.83 -10.65
CA ALA A 34 -9.88 1.69 -10.10
C ALA A 34 -9.77 2.23 -8.65
N LEU A 35 -10.40 3.38 -8.35
CA LEU A 35 -10.48 3.93 -6.99
C LEU A 35 -11.25 2.99 -6.06
N ASP A 36 -12.43 2.53 -6.47
CA ASP A 36 -13.24 1.54 -5.74
C ASP A 36 -12.50 0.21 -5.48
N THR A 37 -11.47 -0.10 -6.27
CA THR A 37 -10.62 -1.27 -6.09
C THR A 37 -9.47 -0.98 -5.14
N ALA A 38 -8.87 0.22 -5.21
CA ALA A 38 -7.84 0.67 -4.28
C ALA A 38 -8.37 0.73 -2.83
N ASP A 39 -9.56 1.29 -2.62
CA ASP A 39 -10.20 1.37 -1.30
C ASP A 39 -10.40 -0.02 -0.66
N LYS A 40 -10.76 -1.02 -1.46
CA LYS A 40 -10.90 -2.41 -0.99
C LYS A 40 -9.56 -3.03 -0.61
N LEU A 41 -8.50 -2.75 -1.37
CA LEU A 41 -7.15 -3.24 -1.06
C LEU A 41 -6.61 -2.57 0.22
N ILE A 42 -6.84 -1.28 0.41
CA ILE A 42 -6.50 -0.57 1.65
C ILE A 42 -7.26 -1.16 2.84
N ALA A 43 -8.57 -1.41 2.71
CA ALA A 43 -9.35 -2.04 3.77
C ALA A 43 -8.81 -3.45 4.17
N ILE A 44 -8.36 -4.25 3.19
CA ILE A 44 -7.75 -5.56 3.45
C ILE A 44 -6.39 -5.40 4.16
N LEU A 45 -5.55 -4.45 3.74
CA LEU A 45 -4.25 -4.20 4.40
C LEU A 45 -4.46 -3.74 5.86
N ASN A 46 -5.42 -2.85 6.11
CA ASN A 46 -5.76 -2.41 7.46
C ASN A 46 -6.30 -3.55 8.35
N GLU A 47 -6.95 -4.57 7.78
CA GLU A 47 -7.35 -5.80 8.50
C GLU A 47 -6.15 -6.71 8.77
N MET A 48 -5.13 -6.68 7.91
CA MET A 48 -3.91 -7.49 8.01
C MET A 48 -2.86 -6.95 8.99
N ASP A 49 -2.86 -5.65 9.31
CA ASP A 49 -1.94 -5.05 10.30
C ASP A 49 -2.15 -5.59 11.72
N GLY A 50 -3.34 -6.08 12.04
CA GLY A 50 -3.69 -6.54 13.38
C GLY A 50 -3.95 -5.37 14.34
N ASP A 51 -3.75 -5.64 15.63
CA ASP A 51 -3.94 -4.69 16.71
C ASP A 51 -2.57 -4.17 17.17
N PRO A 52 -2.27 -2.86 17.03
CA PRO A 52 -0.97 -2.31 17.42
C PRO A 52 -0.74 -2.32 18.94
N ASP A 53 -1.80 -2.48 19.76
CA ASP A 53 -1.70 -2.62 21.21
C ASP A 53 -1.52 -4.10 21.64
N LEU A 54 -1.42 -5.04 20.68
CA LEU A 54 -1.22 -6.48 20.93
C LEU A 54 0.29 -6.83 20.94
N GLU A 55 0.95 -6.50 22.04
CA GLU A 55 2.33 -6.89 22.33
C GLU A 55 2.41 -8.31 22.90
N ASP A 56 3.35 -9.13 22.42
CA ASP A 56 3.62 -10.44 23.04
C ASP A 56 4.27 -10.25 24.43
N GLY A 57 3.77 -10.99 25.42
CA GLY A 57 4.14 -10.84 26.83
C GLY A 57 3.27 -9.87 27.64
N ALA A 58 2.79 -8.75 27.09
CA ALA A 58 2.00 -7.74 27.80
C ALA A 58 2.59 -7.39 29.20
N ASP A 59 1.81 -7.52 30.28
CA ASP A 59 2.24 -7.29 31.69
C ASP A 59 3.41 -8.20 32.17
N ALA A 60 3.90 -9.14 31.35
CA ALA A 60 5.07 -9.96 31.68
C ALA A 60 6.40 -9.20 31.58
N GLU A 61 6.43 -8.04 30.91
CA GLU A 61 7.59 -7.15 30.93
C GLU A 61 7.90 -6.69 32.36
N PRO A 62 9.15 -6.80 32.84
CA PRO A 62 9.52 -6.27 34.14
C PRO A 62 9.47 -4.74 34.10
N SER A 63 8.62 -4.13 34.92
CA SER A 63 8.66 -2.67 35.11
C SER A 63 10.09 -2.21 35.40
N LEU A 64 10.53 -1.08 34.83
CA LEU A 64 11.91 -0.57 34.96
C LEU A 64 12.39 -0.34 36.42
N GLY A 65 11.49 -0.39 37.39
CA GLY A 65 11.79 -0.33 38.84
C GLY A 65 11.40 -1.60 39.63
N ALA A 66 11.21 -2.74 38.96
CA ALA A 66 10.92 -4.00 39.65
C ALA A 66 12.09 -4.39 40.58
N PRO A 67 11.83 -4.92 41.79
CA PRO A 67 12.90 -5.39 42.68
C PRO A 67 13.72 -6.50 42.03
N GLU A 68 15.02 -6.53 42.35
CA GLU A 68 15.91 -7.62 41.94
C GLU A 68 15.32 -8.98 42.35
N ASP A 69 15.47 -10.00 41.47
CA ASP A 69 15.04 -11.40 41.64
C ASP A 69 13.56 -11.74 41.28
N HIS A 70 12.84 -10.85 40.57
CA HIS A 70 11.55 -11.23 39.95
C HIS A 70 11.75 -12.14 38.72
N ALA A 71 10.83 -13.08 38.49
CA ALA A 71 10.98 -14.12 37.45
C ALA A 71 11.19 -13.56 36.03
N SER A 72 10.53 -12.44 35.68
CA SER A 72 10.70 -11.76 34.39
C SER A 72 12.07 -11.09 34.23
N GLN A 73 12.74 -10.69 35.32
CA GLN A 73 14.11 -10.16 35.26
C GLN A 73 15.14 -11.25 34.98
N ILE A 74 14.95 -12.49 35.47
CA ILE A 74 15.94 -13.56 35.26
C ILE A 74 16.09 -13.89 33.77
N VAL A 75 15.02 -13.73 32.98
CA VAL A 75 15.04 -13.88 31.52
C VAL A 75 15.82 -12.75 30.85
N TRP A 76 15.50 -11.50 31.18
CA TRP A 76 16.18 -10.30 30.64
C TRP A 76 17.67 -10.23 31.04
N LEU A 77 17.98 -10.42 32.32
CA LEU A 77 19.33 -10.23 32.88
C LEU A 77 20.33 -11.31 32.43
N ARG A 78 19.85 -12.49 32.03
CA ARG A 78 20.71 -13.53 31.43
C ARG A 78 21.08 -13.22 29.99
N GLY A 79 20.27 -12.39 29.31
CA GLY A 79 20.29 -12.25 27.86
C GLY A 79 19.78 -13.52 27.18
N SER A 80 18.75 -13.39 26.35
CA SER A 80 18.43 -14.42 25.37
C SER A 80 19.05 -13.98 24.05
N ASP A 81 19.96 -14.79 23.51
CA ASP A 81 20.44 -14.68 22.12
C ASP A 81 19.48 -15.36 21.13
N LEU A 82 18.45 -16.03 21.65
CA LEU A 82 17.28 -16.43 20.89
C LEU A 82 16.47 -15.17 20.56
N ASP A 83 16.82 -14.58 19.43
CA ASP A 83 15.99 -13.68 18.65
C ASP A 83 14.74 -14.45 18.19
N LEU A 84 13.76 -14.51 19.11
CA LEU A 84 12.44 -15.09 18.91
C LEU A 84 11.40 -14.02 18.58
N GLU A 85 11.85 -12.87 18.04
CA GLU A 85 10.97 -12.02 17.25
C GLU A 85 10.44 -12.89 16.12
N THR A 86 9.23 -13.43 16.29
CA THR A 86 8.60 -14.24 15.24
C THR A 86 8.54 -13.37 14.01
N THR A 87 9.11 -13.85 12.90
CA THR A 87 9.15 -13.16 11.61
C THR A 87 7.76 -13.12 10.96
N THR A 88 6.82 -12.51 11.66
CA THR A 88 5.52 -12.09 11.17
C THR A 88 5.78 -10.77 10.45
N PRO A 89 5.60 -10.71 9.12
CA PRO A 89 5.83 -9.47 8.40
C PRO A 89 4.81 -8.41 8.86
N GLU A 90 5.31 -7.37 9.52
CA GLU A 90 4.60 -6.16 9.89
C GLU A 90 3.99 -5.45 8.66
N ASN A 91 2.66 -5.44 8.56
CA ASN A 91 1.79 -4.78 7.57
C ASN A 91 2.46 -3.92 6.45
N ARG A 92 2.44 -2.57 6.49
CA ARG A 92 1.91 -1.64 7.52
C ARG A 92 0.78 -0.74 6.97
N ALA A 93 -0.15 -0.35 7.85
CA ALA A 93 -1.33 0.49 7.59
C ALA A 93 -1.09 1.98 7.89
#